data_AF-A0A8X6GDL0-F1
#
_entry.id   AF-A0A8X6GDL0-F1
#
_cell.length_a   1.000
_cell.length_b   1.000
_cell.length_c   1.000
_cell.angle_alpha   90.00
_cell.angle_beta   90.00
_cell.angle_gamma   90.00
#
_symmetry.space_group_name_H-M   'P 1'
#
loop_
_entity.id
_entity.type
_entity.pdbx_description
1 polymer ?
#
loop_
_entity_poly.entity_id
_entity_poly.type
_entity_poly.pdbx_seq_one_letter_code
_entity_poly.pdbx_strand_id
1 'polypeptide(L)'
;MKTDEDSPDTHKPSTKTVNWFRKLVPRPDSSRTDVYYYQEGCTKRLRTLKDIKKYCKDHNLTFDSDIFNFSQSDTFHRVIDGSNGDTSLSQT
;
A
#
# COMPACT_ATOMS: atom_id res chain seq x y z
N MET A 1 -11.29 0.97 49.78
CA MET A 1 -11.38 -0.34 49.09
C MET A 1 -11.23 -0.07 47.61
N LYS A 2 -10.39 -0.87 46.94
CA LYS A 2 -9.93 -0.75 45.55
C LYS A 2 -11.06 -0.84 44.54
N THR A 3 -10.93 -0.13 43.42
CA THR A 3 -11.14 -0.71 42.09
C THR A 3 -10.25 0.05 41.10
N ASP A 4 -9.03 -0.44 40.93
CA ASP A 4 -8.19 -0.19 39.79
C ASP A 4 -8.81 -0.96 38.61
N GLU A 5 -9.61 -0.29 37.78
CA GLU A 5 -10.10 -0.87 36.52
C GLU A 5 -9.02 -0.63 35.44
N ASP A 6 -8.02 -1.50 35.47
CA ASP A 6 -7.04 -1.69 34.39
C ASP A 6 -7.78 -2.23 33.16
N SER A 7 -8.38 -1.31 32.40
CA SER A 7 -8.87 -1.62 31.06
C SER A 7 -7.63 -1.80 30.17
N PRO A 8 -7.41 -2.97 29.54
CA PRO A 8 -6.31 -3.14 28.63
C PRO A 8 -6.60 -2.31 27.39
N ASP A 9 -6.22 -1.03 27.43
CA ASP A 9 -6.02 -0.22 26.24
C ASP A 9 -4.90 -0.91 25.47
N THR A 10 -5.35 -1.85 24.64
CA THR A 10 -4.56 -2.43 23.56
C THR A 10 -4.21 -1.24 22.70
N HIS A 11 -3.06 -0.62 23.00
CA HIS A 11 -2.39 0.39 22.19
C HIS A 11 -2.00 -0.28 20.86
N LYS A 12 -2.99 -0.66 20.06
CA LYS A 12 -2.80 -0.99 18.66
C LYS A 12 -2.32 0.34 18.08
N PRO A 13 -1.10 0.42 17.56
CA PRO A 13 -0.65 1.65 16.93
C PRO A 13 -1.73 2.01 15.91
N SER A 14 -2.26 3.23 16.02
CA SER A 14 -3.23 3.76 15.07
C SER A 14 -2.52 3.87 13.72
N THR A 15 -2.55 2.76 12.97
CA THR A 15 -1.94 2.67 11.66
C THR A 15 -2.87 3.35 10.70
N LYS A 16 -2.36 4.34 9.98
CA LYS A 16 -3.13 5.05 8.97
C LYS A 16 -3.26 4.16 7.76
N THR A 17 -4.43 4.15 7.13
CA THR A 17 -4.53 3.62 5.78
C THR A 17 -4.52 4.73 4.74
N VAL A 18 -3.94 4.42 3.59
CA VAL A 18 -3.68 5.34 2.50
C VAL A 18 -3.99 4.67 1.17
N ASN A 19 -4.29 5.50 0.18
CA ASN A 19 -4.45 5.04 -1.18
C ASN A 19 -3.09 4.78 -1.84
N TRP A 20 -2.97 3.66 -2.56
CA TRP A 20 -1.81 3.34 -3.38
C TRP A 20 -2.11 3.41 -4.86
N PHE A 21 -1.16 3.89 -5.65
CA PHE A 21 -1.18 3.88 -7.10
C PHE A 21 -0.11 2.94 -7.65
N ARG A 22 -0.49 2.11 -8.62
CA ARG A 22 0.40 1.25 -9.39
C ARG A 22 0.65 1.85 -10.78
N LYS A 23 1.91 1.91 -11.21
CA LYS A 23 2.30 2.38 -12.54
C LYS A 23 3.20 1.38 -13.25
N LEU A 24 2.84 1.07 -14.49
CA LEU A 24 3.65 0.32 -15.45
C LEU A 24 4.44 1.32 -16.30
N VAL A 25 5.75 1.17 -16.35
CA VAL A 25 6.63 2.02 -17.16
C VAL A 25 7.45 1.12 -18.09
N PRO A 26 7.08 1.04 -19.38
CA PRO A 26 7.89 0.35 -20.38
C PRO A 26 9.28 0.97 -20.46
N ARG A 27 10.32 0.14 -20.52
CA ARG A 27 11.68 0.64 -20.75
C ARG A 27 11.85 1.13 -22.19
N PRO A 28 12.78 2.07 -22.46
CA PRO A 28 13.02 2.57 -23.82
C PRO A 28 13.40 1.49 -24.82
N ASP A 29 14.10 0.44 -24.35
CA ASP A 29 14.51 -0.72 -25.15
C ASP A 29 13.39 -1.77 -25.29
N SER A 30 12.22 -1.53 -24.71
CA SER A 30 11.06 -2.44 -24.68
C SER A 30 11.35 -3.85 -24.15
N SER A 31 12.48 -4.05 -23.47
CA SER A 31 12.88 -5.38 -22.98
C SER A 31 11.99 -5.85 -21.83
N ARG A 32 11.55 -4.90 -21.00
CA ARG A 32 10.75 -5.10 -19.78
C ARG A 32 9.92 -3.88 -19.46
N THR A 33 8.91 -4.08 -18.62
CA THR A 33 8.12 -3.03 -18.00
C THR A 33 8.46 -2.96 -16.52
N ASP A 34 8.89 -1.80 -16.02
CA ASP A 34 9.09 -1.60 -14.59
C ASP A 34 7.74 -1.32 -13.90
N VAL A 35 7.53 -1.93 -12.73
CA VAL A 35 6.33 -1.71 -11.89
C VAL A 35 6.72 -0.85 -10.70
N TYR A 36 6.01 0.26 -10.52
CA TYR A 36 6.19 1.18 -9.41
C TYR A 36 4.91 1.38 -8.61
N TYR A 37 5.06 1.46 -7.30
CA TYR A 37 4.02 1.87 -6.37
C TYR A 37 4.32 3.24 -5.78
N TYR A 38 3.24 3.99 -5.54
CA TYR A 38 3.24 5.33 -4.96
C TYR A 38 2.12 5.41 -3.93
N GLN A 39 2.41 6.02 -2.78
CA GLN A 39 1.33 6.49 -1.93
C GLN A 39 0.69 7.73 -2.58
N GLU A 40 -0.63 7.89 -2.45
CA GLU A 40 -1.32 9.11 -2.84
C GLU A 40 -0.68 10.37 -2.27
N GLY A 41 -0.54 11.39 -3.11
CA GLY A 41 0.13 12.65 -2.75
C GLY A 41 1.65 12.55 -2.61
N CYS A 42 2.27 11.38 -2.82
CA CYS A 42 3.71 11.17 -2.69
C CYS A 42 4.38 10.90 -4.04
N THR A 43 5.61 11.41 -4.20
CA THR A 43 6.42 11.21 -5.42
C THR A 43 7.41 10.04 -5.30
N LYS A 44 7.53 9.44 -4.11
CA LYS A 44 8.47 8.35 -3.83
C LYS A 44 8.04 7.08 -4.57
N ARG A 45 8.97 6.54 -5.35
CA ARG A 45 8.81 5.30 -6.11
C ARG A 45 9.23 4.11 -5.26
N LEU A 46 8.33 3.16 -5.08
CA LEU A 46 8.62 1.89 -4.41
C LEU A 46 8.56 0.77 -5.45
N ARG A 47 9.64 -0.01 -5.54
CA ARG A 47 9.86 -1.00 -6.60
C ARG A 47 9.96 -2.44 -6.09
N THR A 48 9.91 -2.63 -4.78
CA THR A 48 9.93 -3.94 -4.14
C THR A 48 9.02 -3.97 -2.93
N LEU A 49 8.53 -5.16 -2.58
CA LEU A 49 7.74 -5.37 -1.37
C LEU A 49 8.53 -4.99 -0.10
N LYS A 50 9.84 -5.19 -0.10
CA LYS A 50 10.72 -4.82 1.02
C LYS A 50 10.74 -3.30 1.24
N ASP A 51 10.83 -2.52 0.16
CA ASP A 51 10.81 -1.07 0.24
C ASP A 51 9.45 -0.56 0.75
N ILE A 52 8.36 -1.17 0.30
CA ILE A 52 7.01 -0.86 0.76
C ILE A 52 6.84 -1.20 2.23
N LYS A 53 7.24 -2.39 2.67
CA LYS A 53 7.17 -2.79 4.08
C LYS A 53 7.95 -1.84 4.98
N LYS A 54 9.15 -1.43 4.56
CA LYS A 54 9.95 -0.43 5.28
C LYS A 54 9.24 0.92 5.31
N TYR A 55 8.74 1.38 4.16
CA TYR A 55 8.01 2.63 4.06
C TYR A 55 6.78 2.67 4.97
N CYS A 56 5.94 1.63 4.96
CA CYS A 56 4.78 1.55 5.85
C CYS A 56 5.20 1.61 7.32
N LYS A 57 6.28 0.93 7.70
CA LYS A 57 6.81 0.98 9.08
C LYS A 57 7.27 2.40 9.46
N ASP A 58 8.05 3.04 8.59
CA ASP A 58 8.62 4.37 8.84
C ASP A 58 7.53 5.48 8.90
N HIS A 59 6.36 5.24 8.29
CA HIS A 59 5.25 6.19 8.20
C HIS A 59 4.00 5.79 9.01
N ASN A 60 4.09 4.76 9.86
CA ASN A 60 2.96 4.21 10.65
C ASN A 60 1.73 3.87 9.79
N LEU A 61 1.96 3.26 8.62
CA LEU A 61 0.90 2.83 7.71
C LEU A 61 0.60 1.34 7.87
N THR A 62 -0.64 0.97 7.57
CA THR A 62 -1.02 -0.44 7.42
C THR A 62 -0.27 -1.03 6.21
N PHE A 63 0.40 -2.16 6.42
CA PHE A 63 1.03 -2.94 5.35
C PHE A 63 0.20 -4.19 5.08
N ASP A 64 -0.29 -4.31 3.86
CA ASP A 64 -0.95 -5.50 3.33
C ASP A 64 -0.13 -5.95 2.12
N SER A 65 0.41 -7.18 2.12
CA SER A 65 1.21 -7.67 1.00
C SER A 65 0.37 -7.99 -0.23
N ASP A 66 -0.90 -8.33 -0.04
CA ASP A 66 -1.73 -8.96 -1.08
C ASP A 66 -2.19 -7.93 -2.10
N ILE A 67 -2.15 -6.65 -1.74
CA ILE A 67 -2.43 -5.52 -2.62
C ILE A 67 -1.24 -5.16 -3.54
N PHE A 68 -0.03 -5.65 -3.26
CA PHE A 68 1.19 -5.27 -3.99
C PHE A 68 1.63 -6.36 -4.99
N ASN A 69 1.18 -6.23 -6.24
CA ASN A 69 1.59 -7.04 -7.38
C ASN A 69 2.65 -6.35 -8.25
N PHE A 70 3.86 -6.91 -8.28
CA PHE A 70 4.98 -6.46 -9.11
C PHE A 70 5.09 -7.20 -10.45
N SER A 71 4.13 -8.05 -10.80
CA SER A 71 4.10 -8.69 -12.11
C SER A 71 3.91 -7.65 -13.22
N GLN A 72 4.63 -7.82 -14.32
CA GLN A 72 4.54 -6.96 -15.51
C GLN A 72 3.31 -7.26 -16.38
N SER A 73 2.78 -8.49 -16.27
CA SER A 73 1.68 -8.98 -17.11
C SER A 73 0.30 -8.45 -16.69
N ASP A 74 0.23 -7.87 -15.51
CA ASP A 74 -1.00 -7.31 -14.95
C ASP A 74 -1.12 -5.85 -15.44
N THR A 75 -2.09 -5.57 -16.32
CA THR A 75 -2.38 -4.23 -16.87
C THR A 75 -3.28 -3.39 -15.97
N PHE A 76 -3.63 -3.85 -14.76
CA PHE A 76 -4.53 -3.12 -13.88
C PHE A 76 -3.82 -1.95 -13.18
N HIS A 77 -4.35 -0.75 -13.43
CA HIS A 77 -4.01 0.48 -12.71
C HIS A 77 -5.02 0.64 -11.57
N ARG A 78 -4.78 -0.05 -10.44
CA ARG A 78 -5.70 -0.03 -9.29
C ARG A 78 -5.35 1.13 -8.36
N VAL A 79 -6.34 1.95 -8.01
CA VAL A 79 -6.31 2.75 -6.78
C VAL A 79 -6.66 1.80 -5.65
N ILE A 80 -5.71 1.55 -4.76
CA ILE A 80 -5.93 0.63 -3.64
C ILE A 80 -6.37 1.47 -2.46
N ASP A 81 -7.68 1.58 -2.24
CA ASP A 81 -8.21 2.08 -0.98
C ASP A 81 -7.90 1.07 0.12
N GLY A 82 -7.48 1.56 1.28
CA GLY A 82 -7.32 0.69 2.44
C GLY A 82 -8.16 1.12 3.64
N SER A 83 -9.21 1.88 3.39
CA SER A 83 -10.46 1.58 4.08
C SER A 83 -10.92 0.19 3.61
N ASN A 84 -11.15 -0.74 4.53
CA ASN A 84 -11.47 -2.12 4.20
C ASN A 84 -12.72 -2.18 3.28
N GLY A 85 -12.55 -2.62 2.03
CA GLY A 85 -13.54 -3.47 1.37
C GLY A 85 -14.55 -2.89 0.38
N ASP A 86 -14.35 -1.74 -0.27
CA ASP A 86 -15.18 -1.40 -1.45
C ASP A 86 -14.32 -1.22 -2.71
N THR A 87 -14.34 -2.26 -3.54
CA THR A 87 -13.65 -2.30 -4.83
C THR A 87 -14.56 -1.67 -5.88
N SER A 88 -14.48 -0.36 -6.07
CA SER A 88 -15.13 0.28 -7.23
C SER A 88 -14.29 0.07 -8.49
N LEU A 89 -14.75 -0.87 -9.32
CA LEU A 89 -14.22 -1.22 -10.63
C LEU A 89 -14.70 -0.21 -11.67
N SER A 90 -13.78 0.52 -12.30
CA SER A 90 -14.05 1.15 -13.60
C SER A 90 -13.13 0.57 -14.65
N GLN A 91 -13.73 -0.13 -15.61
CA GLN A 91 -13.15 -0.43 -16.92
C GLN A 91 -13.64 0.65 -17.89
N THR A 92 -12.74 1.19 -18.71
CA THR A 92 -13.08 2.03 -19.87
C THR A 92 -13.01 1.19 -21.14
#